data_AF-A0A494T5J0-F1
#
_entry.id   AF-A0A494T5J0-F1
#
_cell.length_a   1.000
_cell.length_b   1.000
_cell.length_c   1.000
_cell.angle_alpha   90.00
_cell.angle_beta   90.00
_cell.angle_gamma   90.00
#
_symmetry.space_group_name_H-M   'P 1'
#
loop_
_entity.id
_entity.type
_entity.pdbx_description
1 polymer ?
#
loop_
_entity_poly.entity_id
_entity_poly.type
_entity_poly.pdbx_seq_one_letter_code
_entity_poly.pdbx_strand_id
1 'polypeptide(L)'
;MDDGNEITEEALKRLVSLFYERVREHESLGPVFNDAIESWPEHLEKLVAFWSSVMLTTGRYKGNPVAAHFKHGTRITPELFQRWLALWNSTTAEVMEPFAAAALQAKAARIAESLQLALFFKLDPKTKPDRAAA
;
A
#
# COMPACT_ATOMS: atom_id res chain seq x y z
N MET A 1 -5.64 11.50 -29.20
CA MET A 1 -5.72 12.36 -28.02
C MET A 1 -5.42 11.43 -26.87
N ASP A 2 -4.19 11.43 -26.39
CA ASP A 2 -3.85 10.72 -25.15
C ASP A 2 -4.45 11.59 -24.06
N ASP A 3 -5.60 11.17 -23.53
CA ASP A 3 -6.22 11.85 -22.42
C ASP A 3 -5.23 11.72 -21.25
N GLY A 4 -4.57 12.84 -20.90
CA GLY A 4 -3.59 12.98 -19.80
C GLY A 4 -4.21 12.78 -18.42
N ASN A 5 -5.10 11.80 -18.31
CA ASN A 5 -5.94 11.47 -17.17
C ASN A 5 -5.90 9.95 -16.92
N GLU A 6 -5.23 9.18 -17.79
CA GLU A 6 -5.24 7.72 -17.78
C GLU A 6 -4.08 7.13 -16.98
N ILE A 7 -4.41 6.24 -16.05
CA ILE A 7 -3.44 5.41 -15.36
C ILE A 7 -3.08 4.26 -16.30
N THR A 8 -1.82 4.20 -16.73
CA THR A 8 -1.33 3.12 -17.59
C THR A 8 -0.36 2.20 -16.87
N GLU A 9 -0.14 1.00 -17.41
CA GLU A 9 0.83 0.05 -16.89
C GLU A 9 2.24 0.65 -16.79
N GLU A 10 2.67 1.37 -17.83
CA GLU A 10 3.98 2.03 -17.87
C GLU A 10 4.09 3.18 -16.87
N ALA A 11 3.01 3.93 -16.66
CA ALA A 11 2.97 4.95 -15.62
C ALA A 11 3.06 4.34 -14.21
N LEU A 12 2.36 3.23 -13.97
CA LEU A 12 2.44 2.49 -12.70
C LEU A 12 3.84 1.94 -12.44
N LYS A 13 4.51 1.39 -13.46
CA LYS A 13 5.91 0.96 -13.34
C LYS A 13 6.82 2.09 -12.91
N ARG A 14 6.77 3.25 -13.59
CA ARG A 14 7.59 4.42 -13.25
C ARG A 14 7.31 4.92 -11.82
N LEU A 15 6.04 5.05 -11.45
CA LEU A 15 5.64 5.48 -10.11
C LEU A 15 6.13 4.52 -9.03
N VAL A 16 5.89 3.21 -9.20
CA VAL A 16 6.26 2.21 -8.19
C VAL A 16 7.78 2.17 -8.03
N SER A 17 8.55 2.21 -9.12
CA SER A 17 10.01 2.24 -9.04
C SER A 17 10.50 3.47 -8.26
N LEU A 18 10.08 4.68 -8.65
CA LEU A 18 10.52 5.91 -7.97
C LEU A 18 10.08 5.94 -6.50
N PHE A 19 8.84 5.54 -6.21
CA PHE A 19 8.35 5.51 -4.84
C PHE A 19 9.19 4.59 -3.96
N TYR A 20 9.54 3.40 -4.45
CA TYR A 20 10.33 2.45 -3.66
C TYR A 20 11.82 2.77 -3.61
N GLU A 21 12.38 3.48 -4.60
CA GLU A 21 13.70 4.12 -4.45
C GLU A 21 13.71 5.04 -3.24
N ARG A 22 12.69 5.90 -3.08
CA ARG A 22 12.56 6.80 -1.93
C ARG A 22 12.30 6.06 -0.61
N VAL A 23 11.46 5.00 -0.63
CA VAL A 23 11.20 4.18 0.56
C VAL A 23 12.50 3.57 1.10
N ARG A 24 13.39 3.11 0.22
CA ARG A 24 14.65 2.46 0.60
C ARG A 24 15.61 3.39 1.32
N GLU A 25 15.59 4.67 0.97
CA GLU A 25 16.43 5.71 1.56
C GLU A 25 15.78 6.40 2.77
N HIS A 26 14.47 6.24 2.95
CA HIS A 26 13.73 6.88 4.03
C HIS A 26 14.13 6.30 5.40
N GLU A 27 14.51 7.16 6.34
CA GLU A 27 15.06 6.77 7.66
C GLU A 27 14.21 5.75 8.44
N SER A 28 12.89 5.92 8.52
CA SER A 28 11.99 5.02 9.26
C SER A 28 11.44 3.86 8.42
N LEU A 29 11.22 4.06 7.12
CA LEU A 29 10.62 3.03 6.25
C LEU A 29 11.68 2.07 5.72
N GLY A 30 12.83 2.61 5.28
CA GLY A 30 13.94 1.88 4.68
C GLY A 30 14.34 0.64 5.45
N PRO A 31 14.64 0.71 6.76
CA PRO A 31 14.99 -0.47 7.55
C PRO A 31 13.94 -1.59 7.55
N VAL A 32 12.65 -1.25 7.53
CA VAL A 32 11.56 -2.25 7.51
C VAL A 32 11.55 -3.00 6.20
N PHE A 33 11.69 -2.29 5.07
CA PHE A 33 11.64 -2.89 3.74
C PHE A 33 12.95 -3.56 3.35
N ASN A 34 14.10 -2.92 3.61
CA ASN A 34 15.43 -3.44 3.28
C ASN A 34 15.73 -4.75 4.02
N ASP A 35 15.24 -4.92 5.25
CA ASP A 35 15.40 -6.16 6.00
C ASP A 35 14.43 -7.27 5.54
N ALA A 36 13.30 -6.91 4.95
CA ALA A 36 12.23 -7.85 4.59
C ALA A 36 12.32 -8.35 3.14
N ILE A 37 12.99 -7.61 2.25
CA ILE A 37 13.03 -7.86 0.81
C ILE A 37 14.41 -8.38 0.42
N GLU A 38 14.45 -9.62 -0.08
CA GLU A 38 15.68 -10.24 -0.57
C GLU A 38 15.99 -9.82 -2.03
N SER A 39 14.96 -9.78 -2.89
CA SER A 39 15.06 -9.41 -4.31
C SER A 39 14.18 -8.20 -4.62
N TRP A 40 14.82 -7.03 -4.76
CA TRP A 40 14.14 -5.79 -5.11
C TRP A 40 13.45 -5.85 -6.49
N PRO A 41 14.09 -6.36 -7.56
CA PRO A 41 13.44 -6.46 -8.87
C PRO A 41 12.13 -7.26 -8.81
N GLU A 42 12.13 -8.44 -8.19
CA GLU A 42 10.94 -9.28 -8.04
C GLU A 42 9.85 -8.59 -7.19
N HIS A 43 10.27 -7.88 -6.14
CA HIS A 43 9.34 -7.15 -5.29
C HIS A 43 8.64 -6.02 -6.06
N LEU A 44 9.39 -5.26 -6.86
CA LEU A 44 8.84 -4.18 -7.68
C LEU A 44 7.87 -4.73 -8.74
N GLU A 45 8.20 -5.83 -9.42
CA GLU A 45 7.29 -6.48 -10.37
C GLU A 45 5.97 -6.90 -9.70
N LYS A 46 6.04 -7.48 -8.50
CA LYS A 46 4.86 -7.85 -7.73
C LYS A 46 4.00 -6.64 -7.34
N LEU A 47 4.63 -5.52 -7.00
CA LEU A 47 3.93 -4.28 -6.64
C LEU A 47 3.29 -3.58 -7.84
N VAL A 48 3.94 -3.62 -9.00
CA VAL A 48 3.33 -3.17 -10.26
C VAL A 48 2.11 -4.03 -10.59
N ALA A 49 2.22 -5.36 -10.48
CA ALA A 49 1.09 -6.26 -10.69
C ALA A 49 -0.06 -5.98 -9.71
N PHE A 50 0.27 -5.67 -8.44
CA PHE A 50 -0.69 -5.27 -7.42
C PHE A 50 -1.45 -4.00 -7.83
N TRP A 51 -0.74 -2.91 -8.11
CA TRP A 51 -1.36 -1.64 -8.46
C TRP A 51 -2.15 -1.71 -9.77
N SER A 52 -1.65 -2.45 -10.75
CA SER A 52 -2.36 -2.72 -12.00
C SER A 52 -3.67 -3.49 -11.76
N SER A 53 -3.67 -4.44 -10.83
CA SER A 53 -4.91 -5.16 -10.48
C SER A 53 -5.90 -4.27 -9.73
N VAL A 54 -5.39 -3.37 -8.89
CA VAL A 54 -6.18 -2.46 -8.05
C VAL A 54 -6.80 -1.30 -8.83
N MET A 55 -6.06 -0.75 -9.80
CA MET A 55 -6.46 0.45 -10.56
C MET A 55 -7.03 0.11 -11.94
N LEU A 56 -6.50 -0.93 -12.59
CA LEU A 56 -6.84 -1.31 -13.96
C LEU A 56 -7.60 -2.64 -14.05
N THR A 57 -7.88 -3.28 -12.92
CA THR A 57 -8.66 -4.53 -12.85
C THR A 57 -8.04 -5.68 -13.67
N THR A 58 -6.71 -5.68 -13.85
CA THR A 58 -6.03 -6.69 -14.70
C THR A 58 -5.99 -8.08 -14.07
N GLY A 59 -6.17 -8.19 -12.74
CA GLY A 59 -6.18 -9.46 -12.04
C GLY A 59 -4.83 -10.20 -11.99
N ARG A 60 -3.72 -9.53 -12.34
CA ARG A 60 -2.37 -10.13 -12.39
C ARG A 60 -1.80 -10.43 -10.99
N TYR A 61 -2.22 -9.68 -9.98
CA TYR A 61 -1.79 -9.93 -8.60
C TYR A 61 -2.64 -11.03 -7.97
N LYS A 62 -1.98 -12.07 -7.49
CA LYS A 62 -2.60 -13.25 -6.85
C LYS A 62 -2.23 -13.42 -5.38
N GLY A 63 -1.61 -12.40 -4.78
CA GLY A 63 -1.17 -12.45 -3.39
C GLY A 63 -2.24 -12.08 -2.37
N ASN A 64 -1.90 -12.20 -1.09
CA ASN A 64 -2.70 -11.71 0.03
C ASN A 64 -1.92 -10.61 0.76
N PRO A 65 -2.29 -9.31 0.56
CA PRO A 65 -1.57 -8.20 1.19
C PRO A 65 -1.64 -8.27 2.71
N VAL A 66 -2.80 -8.58 3.29
CA VAL A 66 -2.99 -8.65 4.75
C VAL A 66 -2.02 -9.67 5.36
N ALA A 67 -1.97 -10.90 4.82
CA ALA A 67 -1.06 -11.94 5.32
C ALA A 67 0.42 -11.54 5.20
N ALA A 68 0.80 -10.86 4.10
CA ALA A 68 2.17 -10.38 3.91
C ALA A 68 2.57 -9.33 4.96
N HIS A 69 1.69 -8.38 5.29
CA HIS A 69 1.98 -7.37 6.32
C HIS A 69 1.96 -7.98 7.72
N PHE A 70 1.06 -8.93 8.00
CA PHE A 70 1.02 -9.65 9.29
C PHE A 70 2.34 -10.35 9.63
N LYS A 71 3.02 -10.94 8.62
CA LYS A 71 4.34 -11.58 8.80
C LYS A 71 5.37 -10.62 9.40
N HIS A 72 5.22 -9.32 9.15
CA HIS A 72 6.11 -8.26 9.63
C HIS A 72 5.45 -7.39 10.72
N GLY A 73 4.33 -7.82 11.30
CA GLY A 73 3.50 -7.02 12.20
C GLY A 73 4.22 -6.51 13.47
N THR A 74 5.29 -7.20 13.92
CA THR A 74 6.11 -6.72 15.05
C THR A 74 6.99 -5.52 14.71
N ARG A 75 7.21 -5.24 13.42
CA ARG A 75 8.01 -4.12 12.92
C ARG A 75 7.16 -3.02 12.28
N ILE A 76 5.88 -3.27 12.04
CA ILE A 76 4.95 -2.32 11.43
C ILE A 76 4.14 -1.63 12.53
N THR A 77 4.13 -0.30 12.51
CA THR A 77 3.36 0.53 13.44
C THR A 77 2.39 1.44 12.66
N PRO A 78 1.32 1.96 13.29
CA PRO A 78 0.43 2.94 12.65
C PRO A 78 1.17 4.17 12.09
N GLU A 79 2.22 4.65 12.77
CA GLU A 79 3.01 5.80 12.33
C GLU A 79 3.80 5.51 11.04
N LEU A 80 4.19 4.25 10.81
CA LEU A 80 4.84 3.87 9.56
C LEU A 80 3.86 3.92 8.38
N PHE A 81 2.58 3.60 8.59
CA PHE A 81 1.55 3.80 7.55
C PHE A 81 1.39 5.28 7.18
N GLN A 82 1.38 6.17 8.18
CA GLN A 82 1.29 7.61 7.93
C GLN A 82 2.47 8.12 7.09
N ARG A 83 3.70 7.71 7.43
CA ARG A 83 4.91 8.06 6.66
C ARG A 83 4.87 7.50 5.25
N TRP A 84 4.48 6.24 5.10
CA TRP A 84 4.35 5.59 3.79
C TRP A 84 3.32 6.33 2.90
N LEU A 85 2.16 6.70 3.46
CA LEU A 85 1.12 7.43 2.75
C LEU A 85 1.57 8.85 2.38
N ALA A 86 2.28 9.56 3.28
CA ALA A 86 2.81 10.88 2.98
C ALA A 86 3.80 10.84 1.80
N LEU A 87 4.72 9.86 1.81
CA LEU A 87 5.68 9.67 0.72
C LEU A 87 4.99 9.26 -0.59
N TRP A 88 3.96 8.41 -0.51
CA TRP A 88 3.16 8.00 -1.65
C TRP A 88 2.42 9.18 -2.27
N ASN A 89 1.80 10.03 -1.44
CA ASN A 89 1.11 11.24 -1.89
C ASN A 89 2.06 12.21 -2.58
N SER A 90 3.23 12.47 -1.99
CA SER A 90 4.25 13.32 -2.61
C SER A 90 4.72 12.75 -3.96
N THR A 91 4.98 11.44 -4.02
CA THR A 91 5.53 10.83 -5.24
C THR A 91 4.49 10.75 -6.36
N THR A 92 3.24 10.43 -6.02
CA THR A 92 2.13 10.46 -7.00
C THR A 92 1.86 11.86 -7.53
N ALA A 93 1.87 12.89 -6.68
CA ALA A 93 1.67 14.27 -7.12
C ALA A 93 2.77 14.80 -8.06
N GLU A 94 3.97 14.23 -7.99
CA GLU A 94 5.10 14.60 -8.84
C GLU A 94 5.06 13.92 -10.21
N VAL A 95 4.64 12.65 -10.28
CA VAL A 95 4.80 11.83 -11.50
C VAL A 95 3.49 11.51 -12.23
N MET A 96 2.34 11.82 -11.63
CA MET A 96 1.04 11.58 -12.20
C MET A 96 0.28 12.89 -12.37
N GLU A 97 -0.57 12.92 -13.39
CA GLU A 97 -1.51 14.01 -13.60
C GLU A 97 -2.50 14.11 -12.41
N PRO A 98 -2.97 15.32 -12.04
CA PRO A 98 -3.65 15.55 -10.76
C PRO A 98 -4.81 14.61 -10.46
N PHE A 99 -5.63 14.27 -11.47
CA PHE A 99 -6.75 13.35 -11.30
C PHE A 99 -6.29 11.90 -11.05
N ALA A 100 -5.30 11.43 -11.81
CA ALA A 100 -4.71 10.10 -11.65
C ALA A 100 -4.01 9.97 -10.28
N ALA A 101 -3.27 11.01 -9.87
CA ALA A 101 -2.65 11.10 -8.55
C ALA A 101 -3.70 10.98 -7.44
N ALA A 102 -4.76 11.80 -7.49
CA ALA A 102 -5.82 11.78 -6.48
C ALA A 102 -6.51 10.40 -6.39
N ALA A 103 -6.74 9.72 -7.52
CA ALA A 103 -7.32 8.38 -7.54
C ALA A 103 -6.41 7.33 -6.86
N LEU A 104 -5.11 7.36 -7.15
CA LEU A 104 -4.11 6.49 -6.52
C LEU A 104 -3.98 6.74 -5.02
N GLN A 105 -3.94 8.01 -4.61
CA GLN A 105 -3.85 8.42 -3.20
C GLN A 105 -5.08 7.97 -2.40
N ALA A 106 -6.28 8.22 -2.93
CA ALA A 106 -7.53 7.81 -2.29
C ALA A 106 -7.65 6.28 -2.18
N LYS A 107 -7.10 5.54 -3.14
CA LYS A 107 -7.07 4.07 -3.08
C LYS A 107 -6.04 3.57 -2.06
N ALA A 108 -4.85 4.16 -2.03
CA ALA A 108 -3.81 3.85 -1.06
C ALA A 108 -4.29 4.05 0.39
N ALA A 109 -4.96 5.16 0.65
CA ALA A 109 -5.53 5.47 1.97
C ALA A 109 -6.51 4.38 2.46
N ARG A 110 -7.43 3.95 1.58
CA ARG A 110 -8.40 2.88 1.89
C ARG A 110 -7.73 1.52 2.15
N ILE A 111 -6.71 1.19 1.36
CA ILE A 111 -5.93 -0.06 1.57
C ILE A 111 -5.19 0.01 2.90
N ALA A 112 -4.54 1.14 3.20
CA ALA A 112 -3.83 1.34 4.46
C ALA A 112 -4.77 1.28 5.67
N GLU A 113 -5.97 1.85 5.58
CA GLU A 113 -7.01 1.71 6.62
C GLU A 113 -7.40 0.24 6.84
N SER A 114 -7.69 -0.50 5.76
CA SER A 114 -8.02 -1.92 5.86
C SER A 114 -6.89 -2.76 6.46
N LEU A 115 -5.63 -2.48 6.09
CA LEU A 115 -4.46 -3.17 6.65
C LEU A 115 -4.28 -2.83 8.14
N GLN A 116 -4.42 -1.56 8.53
CA GLN A 116 -4.32 -1.14 9.93
C GLN A 116 -5.41 -1.78 10.78
N LEU A 117 -6.66 -1.81 10.30
CA LEU A 117 -7.74 -2.52 10.98
C LEU A 117 -7.40 -4.00 11.13
N ALA A 118 -6.94 -4.66 10.08
CA ALA A 118 -6.58 -6.07 10.17
C ALA A 118 -5.44 -6.33 11.17
N LEU A 119 -4.39 -5.50 11.18
CA LEU A 119 -3.19 -5.71 11.99
C LEU A 119 -3.35 -5.34 13.46
N PHE A 120 -4.10 -4.26 13.74
CA PHE A 120 -4.12 -3.64 15.06
C PHE A 120 -5.45 -3.77 15.79
N PHE A 121 -6.54 -4.08 15.08
CA PHE A 121 -7.83 -4.29 15.73
C PHE A 121 -7.83 -5.64 16.46
N LYS A 122 -7.79 -5.59 17.79
CA LYS A 122 -8.05 -6.74 18.65
C LYS A 122 -9.52 -6.68 19.07
N LEU A 123 -10.33 -7.63 18.61
CA LEU A 123 -11.58 -7.94 19.28
C LEU A 123 -11.24 -8.44 20.68
N ASP A 124 -11.68 -7.73 21.71
CA ASP A 124 -11.64 -8.26 23.06
C ASP A 124 -12.46 -9.56 23.10
N PRO A 125 -11.89 -10.72 23.44
CA PRO A 125 -12.63 -11.97 23.53
C PRO A 125 -13.68 -11.98 24.67
N LYS A 126 -13.75 -10.90 25.46
CA LYS A 126 -14.70 -10.73 26.57
C LYS A 126 -15.96 -9.95 26.20
N THR A 127 -16.09 -9.42 24.99
CA THR A 127 -17.34 -8.77 24.56
C THR A 127 -18.34 -9.84 24.12
N LYS A 128 -18.89 -10.60 25.09
CA LYS A 128 -20.16 -11.27 24.88
C LYS A 128 -21.23 -10.17 24.79
N PRO A 129 -22.08 -10.13 23.75
CA PRO A 129 -23.26 -9.30 23.81
C PRO A 129 -24.08 -9.79 25.01
N ASP A 130 -24.35 -8.87 25.93
CA ASP A 130 -25.23 -9.13 27.04
C ASP A 130 -26.59 -9.52 26.45
N ARG A 131 -26.94 -10.81 26.51
CA ARG A 131 -28.30 -11.25 26.22
C ARG A 131 -29.15 -10.83 27.42
N ALA A 132 -29.51 -9.56 27.43
CA ALA A 132 -30.56 -9.04 28.28
C ALA A 132 -31.90 -9.60 27.78
N ALA A 133 -32.52 -10.37 28.67
CA ALA A 133 -33.95 -10.51 28.93
C ALA A 133 -34.90 -10.83 27.75
N ALA A 134 -35.39 -12.07 27.74
CA ALA A 134 -36.80 -12.41 27.57
C ALA A 134 -37.12 -13.63 28.43
#